data_AF-A0A962PTJ0-F1
#
_entry.id   AF-A0A962PTJ0-F1
#
_cell.length_a   1.000
_cell.length_b   1.000
_cell.length_c   1.000
_cell.angle_alpha   90.00
_cell.angle_beta   90.00
_cell.angle_gamma   90.00
#
_symmetry.space_group_name_H-M   'P 1'
#
loop_
_entity.id
_entity.type
_entity.pdbx_description
1 polymer ?
#
loop_
_entity_poly.entity_id
_entity_poly.type
_entity_poly.pdbx_seq_one_letter_code
_entity_poly.pdbx_strand_id
1 'polypeptide(L)'
;EGFPKTDDWAPGELVDPPRELVDPEVAQRSLAGLRPLARTSELIAKAERGERLSEDDVTFLFSARGADLEAIRAAADGLRKRVSGDVVRYVVNRNINYTNICYFKCQFCAFSKGKLSENLRGAPYDLDHDEIIRRAQEAWDRGATEVCMQGGIHPDYTGRNYLEILHAVKGALPDMHVHAFSPLEVWQGAATLGLPITDYLRQLKEA
;
A
#
# COMPACT_ATOMS: atom_id res chain seq x y z
N GLU A 1 -3.66 18.60 18.16
CA GLU A 1 -2.94 19.87 17.90
C GLU A 1 -1.82 19.59 16.89
N GLY A 2 -1.92 20.18 15.71
CA GLY A 2 -0.92 20.14 14.65
C GLY A 2 -0.60 21.58 14.23
N PHE A 3 0.57 21.80 13.65
CA PHE A 3 0.87 23.11 13.08
C PHE A 3 -0.15 23.44 11.98
N PRO A 4 -0.67 24.68 11.91
CA PRO A 4 -1.53 25.08 10.82
C PRO A 4 -0.76 24.92 9.50
N LYS A 5 -1.45 24.50 8.44
CA LYS A 5 -0.91 24.63 7.09
C LYS A 5 -0.77 26.13 6.82
N THR A 6 0.46 26.62 6.73
CA THR A 6 0.76 28.05 6.52
C THR A 6 0.97 28.41 5.06
N ASP A 7 0.87 27.42 4.17
CA ASP A 7 1.08 27.53 2.75
C ASP A 7 -0.04 26.82 1.96
N ASP A 8 -0.08 27.08 0.66
CA ASP A 8 -1.05 26.45 -0.25
C ASP A 8 -0.49 25.21 -0.96
N TRP A 9 0.76 24.82 -0.70
CA TRP A 9 1.44 23.75 -1.43
C TRP A 9 0.85 22.37 -1.12
N ALA A 10 0.83 21.48 -2.11
CA ALA A 10 0.42 20.10 -1.94
C ALA A 10 1.29 19.15 -2.80
N PRO A 11 1.47 17.88 -2.38
CA PRO A 11 2.19 16.91 -3.20
C PRO A 11 1.55 16.71 -4.58
N GLY A 12 2.37 16.76 -5.64
CA GLY A 12 1.93 16.59 -7.03
C GLY A 12 1.66 17.89 -7.78
N GLU A 13 1.71 19.04 -7.11
CA GLU A 13 1.70 20.35 -7.76
C GLU A 13 3.01 20.63 -8.51
N LEU A 14 2.94 21.46 -9.56
CA LEU A 14 4.12 21.89 -10.33
C LEU A 14 4.94 22.99 -9.63
N VAL A 15 4.50 23.41 -8.45
CA VAL A 15 5.16 24.45 -7.64
C VAL A 15 6.14 23.77 -6.70
N ASP A 16 7.33 24.36 -6.55
CA ASP A 16 8.33 23.88 -5.61
C ASP A 16 7.75 23.85 -4.18
N PRO A 17 8.04 22.79 -3.40
CA PRO A 17 7.63 22.72 -2.00
C PRO A 17 8.24 23.87 -1.16
N PRO A 18 7.54 24.34 -0.12
CA PRO A 18 8.09 25.23 0.89
C PRO A 18 9.44 24.73 1.38
N ARG A 19 10.41 25.63 1.50
CA ARG A 19 11.80 25.27 1.87
C ARG A 19 11.86 24.56 3.22
N GLU A 20 10.97 24.91 4.14
CA GLU A 20 10.83 24.31 5.46
C GLU A 20 10.47 22.80 5.40
N LEU A 21 9.86 22.35 4.30
CA LEU A 21 9.49 20.94 4.08
C LEU A 21 10.59 20.12 3.41
N VAL A 22 11.51 20.75 2.68
CA VAL A 22 12.53 20.06 1.87
C VAL A 22 13.97 20.35 2.24
N ASP A 23 14.24 21.41 2.98
CA ASP A 23 15.57 21.78 3.45
C ASP A 23 15.78 21.27 4.89
N PRO A 24 16.58 20.21 5.08
CA PRO A 24 16.85 19.66 6.39
C PRO A 24 17.52 20.67 7.33
N GLU A 25 18.30 21.62 6.81
CA GLU A 25 18.96 22.63 7.64
C GLU A 25 17.95 23.63 8.21
N VAL A 26 16.92 24.00 7.44
CA VAL A 26 15.85 24.92 7.88
C VAL A 26 14.95 24.23 8.91
N ALA A 27 14.59 22.96 8.67
CA ALA A 27 13.83 22.16 9.63
C ALA A 27 14.61 21.98 10.95
N GLN A 28 15.91 21.69 10.88
CA GLN A 28 16.77 21.53 12.06
C GLN A 28 17.03 22.84 12.81
N ARG A 29 17.15 23.98 12.11
CA ARG A 29 17.31 25.30 12.75
C ARG A 29 16.13 25.67 13.64
N SER A 30 14.90 25.34 13.22
CA SER A 30 13.68 25.58 14.00
C SER A 30 13.62 24.77 15.30
N LEU A 31 14.46 23.74 15.42
CA LEU A 31 14.55 22.85 16.57
C LEU A 31 15.89 23.00 17.32
N ALA A 32 16.74 23.92 16.88
CA ALA A 32 18.05 24.14 17.48
C ALA A 32 17.92 24.47 18.97
N GLY A 33 18.52 23.64 19.82
CA GLY A 33 18.49 23.79 21.27
C GLY A 33 17.36 23.03 21.99
N LEU A 34 16.36 22.54 21.26
CA LEU A 34 15.36 21.62 21.82
C LEU A 34 15.92 20.21 21.90
N ARG A 35 15.61 19.50 22.98
CA ARG A 35 15.99 18.10 23.18
C ARG A 35 14.74 17.24 23.24
N PRO A 36 14.79 16.01 22.69
CA PRO A 36 13.72 15.05 22.91
C PRO A 36 13.57 14.77 24.41
N LEU A 37 12.37 14.40 24.82
CA LEU A 37 12.09 13.90 26.15
C LEU A 37 12.98 12.68 26.45
N ALA A 38 13.34 12.52 27.73
CA ALA A 38 14.11 11.36 28.18
C ALA A 38 13.44 10.04 27.78
N ARG A 39 12.11 9.97 27.98
CA ARG A 39 11.31 8.80 27.58
C ARG A 39 11.40 8.49 26.09
N THR A 40 11.34 9.50 25.21
CA THR A 40 11.50 9.30 23.76
C THR A 40 12.87 8.70 23.45
N SER A 41 13.92 9.26 24.07
CA SER A 41 15.30 8.79 23.87
C SER A 41 15.49 7.35 24.36
N GLU A 42 14.91 7.00 25.51
CA GLU A 42 14.92 5.64 26.07
C GLU A 42 14.23 4.63 25.14
N LEU A 43 13.06 4.99 24.60
CA LEU A 43 12.30 4.15 23.68
C LEU A 43 13.01 3.97 22.33
N ILE A 44 13.64 5.03 21.81
CA ILE A 44 14.51 4.93 20.62
C ILE A 44 15.66 3.96 20.89
N ALA A 45 16.39 4.13 21.99
CA ALA A 45 17.51 3.26 22.34
C ALA A 45 17.07 1.80 22.52
N LYS A 46 15.89 1.56 23.10
CA LYS A 46 15.27 0.24 23.21
C LYS A 46 15.01 -0.37 21.83
N ALA A 47 14.38 0.37 20.93
CA ALA A 47 14.12 -0.08 19.56
C ALA A 47 15.41 -0.34 18.77
N GLU A 48 16.44 0.50 18.93
CA GLU A 48 17.74 0.32 18.25
C GLU A 48 18.49 -0.94 18.70
N ARG A 49 18.26 -1.41 19.93
CA ARG A 49 18.76 -2.71 20.42
C ARG A 49 17.93 -3.90 19.93
N GLY A 50 16.89 -3.68 19.13
CA GLY A 50 15.98 -4.72 18.64
C GLY A 50 14.98 -5.20 19.68
N GLU A 51 14.83 -4.49 20.80
CA GLU A 51 13.87 -4.85 21.84
C GLU A 51 12.45 -4.43 21.44
N ARG A 52 11.46 -5.28 21.72
CA ARG A 52 10.06 -5.01 21.41
C ARG A 52 9.52 -3.85 22.25
N LEU A 53 8.95 -2.86 21.57
CA LEU A 53 8.15 -1.80 22.19
C LEU A 53 6.76 -2.34 22.59
N SER A 54 6.26 -1.90 23.74
CA SER A 54 4.88 -2.18 24.18
C SER A 54 3.86 -1.32 23.41
N GLU A 55 2.57 -1.62 23.54
CA GLU A 55 1.50 -0.78 22.98
C GLU A 55 1.54 0.65 23.55
N ASP A 56 1.80 0.79 24.85
CA ASP A 56 1.94 2.08 25.51
C ASP A 56 3.16 2.86 25.01
N ASP A 57 4.28 2.16 24.78
CA ASP A 57 5.50 2.75 24.21
C ASP A 57 5.20 3.32 22.81
N VAL A 58 4.52 2.54 21.96
CA VAL A 58 4.16 2.94 20.60
C VAL A 58 3.16 4.09 20.59
N THR A 59 2.12 4.02 21.45
CA THR A 59 1.11 5.08 21.59
C THR A 59 1.74 6.40 22.03
N PHE A 60 2.68 6.34 22.98
CA PHE A 60 3.47 7.51 23.37
C PHE A 60 4.25 8.09 22.19
N LEU A 61 4.96 7.26 21.41
CA LEU A 61 5.71 7.74 20.24
C LEU A 61 4.81 8.36 19.15
N PHE A 62 3.59 7.86 18.94
CA PHE A 62 2.63 8.48 18.00
C PHE A 62 2.20 9.91 18.43
N SER A 63 2.32 10.22 19.72
CA SER A 63 2.05 11.58 20.23
C SER A 63 3.22 12.55 20.05
N ALA A 64 4.40 12.07 19.64
CA ALA A 64 5.62 12.87 19.52
C ALA A 64 5.48 14.04 18.56
N ARG A 65 6.03 15.20 18.96
CA ARG A 65 6.05 16.45 18.17
C ARG A 65 7.42 17.11 18.32
N GLY A 66 7.73 18.07 17.44
CA GLY A 66 8.95 18.86 17.53
C GLY A 66 10.21 18.00 17.65
N ALA A 67 11.03 18.25 18.68
CA ALA A 67 12.30 17.54 18.89
C ALA A 67 12.14 16.02 19.09
N ASP A 68 11.03 15.56 19.67
CA ASP A 68 10.76 14.12 19.80
C ASP A 68 10.52 13.48 18.43
N LEU A 69 9.74 14.14 17.56
CA LEU A 69 9.45 13.64 16.21
C LEU A 69 10.73 13.59 15.36
N GLU A 70 11.58 14.61 15.44
CA GLU A 70 12.85 14.59 14.71
C GLU A 70 13.83 13.53 15.23
N ALA A 71 13.88 13.30 16.55
CA ALA A 71 14.68 12.21 17.09
C ALA A 71 14.20 10.85 16.55
N ILE A 72 12.88 10.63 16.47
CA ILE A 72 12.28 9.43 15.89
C ILE A 72 12.61 9.32 14.39
N ARG A 73 12.48 10.41 13.63
CA ARG A 73 12.81 10.45 12.19
C ARG A 73 14.27 10.12 11.93
N ALA A 74 15.19 10.72 12.69
CA ALA A 74 16.63 10.46 12.57
C ALA A 74 16.98 9.01 12.91
N ALA A 75 16.41 8.45 13.98
CA ALA A 75 16.60 7.06 14.34
C ALA A 75 16.04 6.10 13.27
N ALA A 76 14.84 6.38 12.76
CA ALA A 76 14.20 5.62 11.70
C ALA A 76 15.01 5.68 10.39
N ASP A 77 15.52 6.85 10.01
CA ASP A 77 16.37 7.01 8.83
C ASP A 77 17.71 6.29 8.97
N GLY A 78 18.32 6.35 10.16
CA GLY A 78 19.51 5.57 10.49
C GLY A 78 19.27 4.06 10.37
N LEU A 79 18.14 3.56 10.87
CA LEU A 79 17.76 2.16 10.73
C LEU A 79 17.51 1.78 9.25
N ARG A 80 16.73 2.60 8.52
CA ARG A 80 16.49 2.45 7.08
C ARG A 80 17.81 2.36 6.32
N LYS A 81 18.77 3.24 6.62
CA LYS A 81 20.10 3.23 5.97
C LYS A 81 20.88 1.96 6.28
N ARG A 82 20.86 1.47 7.53
CA ARG A 82 21.53 0.21 7.91
C ARG A 82 20.91 -1.01 7.22
N VAL A 83 19.59 -1.06 7.10
CA VAL A 83 18.84 -2.22 6.59
C VAL A 83 18.76 -2.21 5.06
N SER A 84 18.53 -1.04 4.45
CA SER A 84 18.19 -0.90 3.03
C SER A 84 19.24 -0.14 2.21
N GLY A 85 20.23 0.50 2.85
CA GLY A 85 21.20 1.37 2.19
C GLY A 85 20.58 2.66 1.66
N ASP A 86 21.28 3.32 0.74
CA ASP A 86 20.86 4.59 0.11
C ASP A 86 20.19 4.39 -1.27
N VAL A 87 20.16 3.15 -1.79
CA VAL A 87 19.53 2.85 -3.08
C VAL A 87 18.01 2.78 -2.94
N VAL A 88 17.32 3.76 -3.52
CA VAL A 88 15.85 3.74 -3.68
C VAL A 88 15.50 2.87 -4.88
N ARG A 89 14.65 1.86 -4.65
CA ARG A 89 14.15 0.95 -5.70
C ARG A 89 12.68 1.25 -5.97
N TYR A 90 12.26 1.05 -7.20
CA TYR A 90 10.87 1.17 -7.62
C TYR A 90 10.51 0.06 -8.60
N VAL A 91 9.21 -0.16 -8.79
CA VAL A 91 8.66 -1.11 -9.77
C VAL A 91 7.77 -0.34 -10.72
N VAL A 92 7.92 -0.59 -12.03
CA VAL A 92 6.97 -0.10 -13.03
C VAL A 92 5.81 -1.10 -13.03
N ASN A 93 4.66 -0.65 -12.53
CA ASN A 93 3.48 -1.48 -12.26
C ASN A 93 2.24 -0.95 -13.00
N ARG A 94 1.34 -1.85 -13.37
CA ARG A 94 -0.04 -1.53 -13.73
C ARG A 94 -1.03 -2.19 -12.77
N ASN A 95 -1.84 -1.36 -12.12
CA ASN A 95 -3.03 -1.84 -11.42
C ASN A 95 -4.12 -2.23 -12.43
N ILE A 96 -4.64 -3.46 -12.33
CA ILE A 96 -5.76 -3.97 -13.11
C ILE A 96 -6.88 -4.35 -12.13
N ASN A 97 -7.89 -3.49 -12.03
CA ASN A 97 -9.11 -3.84 -11.34
C ASN A 97 -10.02 -4.62 -12.28
N TYR A 98 -10.05 -5.96 -12.15
CA TYR A 98 -10.83 -6.84 -13.02
C TYR A 98 -12.34 -6.75 -12.78
N THR A 99 -12.78 -6.34 -11.60
CA THR A 99 -14.19 -5.99 -11.35
C THR A 99 -14.30 -4.91 -10.28
N ASN A 100 -15.32 -4.05 -10.38
CA ASN A 100 -15.75 -3.14 -9.30
C ASN A 100 -16.99 -3.65 -8.55
N ILE A 101 -17.51 -4.84 -8.88
CA ILE A 101 -18.67 -5.45 -8.26
C ILE A 101 -18.25 -6.12 -6.96
N CYS A 102 -18.86 -5.71 -5.85
CA CYS A 102 -18.52 -6.22 -4.52
C CYS A 102 -19.76 -6.31 -3.64
N TYR A 103 -19.96 -7.44 -2.97
CA TYR A 103 -21.07 -7.60 -2.01
C TYR A 103 -20.77 -6.99 -0.63
N PHE A 104 -19.51 -6.64 -0.33
CA PHE A 104 -19.15 -5.90 0.88
C PHE A 104 -19.46 -4.40 0.76
N LYS A 105 -19.65 -3.76 1.92
CA LYS A 105 -20.02 -2.34 2.04
C LYS A 105 -19.07 -1.54 2.95
N CYS A 106 -17.77 -1.62 2.69
CA CYS A 106 -16.72 -0.89 3.41
C CYS A 106 -16.87 0.64 3.28
N GLN A 107 -17.01 1.36 4.39
CA GLN A 107 -17.29 2.81 4.39
C GLN A 107 -16.16 3.68 3.82
N PHE A 108 -14.92 3.17 3.85
CA PHE A 108 -13.73 3.85 3.33
C PHE A 108 -13.45 3.53 1.87
N CYS A 109 -14.09 2.50 1.29
CA CYS A 109 -13.74 2.01 -0.03
C CYS A 109 -14.48 2.81 -1.11
N ALA A 110 -13.72 3.33 -2.09
CA ALA A 110 -14.29 4.01 -3.25
C ALA A 110 -15.25 3.09 -4.03
N PHE A 111 -15.00 1.78 -4.02
CA PHE A 111 -15.89 0.78 -4.60
C PHE A 111 -17.10 0.44 -3.74
N SER A 112 -17.31 1.02 -2.56
CA SER A 112 -18.44 0.70 -1.68
C SER A 112 -19.22 1.95 -1.30
N LYS A 113 -20.25 2.31 -2.08
CA LYS A 113 -21.23 3.35 -1.68
C LYS A 113 -22.64 2.98 -2.18
N GLY A 114 -23.67 3.37 -1.41
CA GLY A 114 -25.08 2.96 -1.57
C GLY A 114 -25.86 3.65 -2.70
N LYS A 115 -27.19 3.45 -2.75
CA LYS A 115 -28.10 3.88 -3.85
C LYS A 115 -27.99 5.36 -4.29
N LEU A 116 -27.48 6.25 -3.45
CA LEU A 116 -27.29 7.69 -3.75
C LEU A 116 -25.96 8.01 -4.45
N SER A 117 -25.13 7.00 -4.72
CA SER A 117 -23.76 7.17 -5.23
C SER A 117 -23.49 6.44 -6.54
N GLU A 118 -24.52 5.93 -7.22
CA GLU A 118 -24.39 5.29 -8.54
C GLU A 118 -23.65 6.19 -9.54
N ASN A 119 -23.80 7.51 -9.43
CA ASN A 119 -23.11 8.52 -10.25
C ASN A 119 -21.59 8.60 -10.04
N LEU A 120 -21.02 7.97 -9.00
CA LEU A 120 -19.59 8.05 -8.64
C LEU A 120 -18.83 6.73 -8.83
N ARG A 121 -19.52 5.61 -9.07
CA ARG A 121 -18.92 4.25 -9.13
C ARG A 121 -18.46 3.84 -10.54
N GLY A 122 -18.77 4.65 -11.56
CA GLY A 122 -18.84 4.14 -12.92
C GLY A 122 -19.90 3.05 -13.06
N ALA A 123 -20.13 2.55 -14.28
CA ALA A 123 -20.98 1.38 -14.45
C ALA A 123 -20.35 0.16 -13.75
N PRO A 124 -21.15 -0.74 -13.14
CA PRO A 124 -20.64 -2.03 -12.70
C PRO A 124 -20.02 -2.77 -13.89
N TYR A 125 -18.86 -3.37 -13.69
CA TYR A 125 -18.15 -4.10 -14.73
C TYR A 125 -17.46 -5.36 -14.17
N ASP A 126 -17.32 -6.33 -15.04
CA ASP A 126 -16.52 -7.53 -14.87
C ASP A 126 -15.72 -7.69 -16.17
N LEU A 127 -14.40 -7.54 -16.10
CA LEU A 127 -13.54 -7.60 -17.28
C LEU A 127 -13.36 -9.06 -17.69
N ASP A 128 -13.53 -9.34 -18.98
CA ASP A 128 -13.13 -10.63 -19.53
C ASP A 128 -11.60 -10.81 -19.50
N HIS A 129 -11.16 -12.06 -19.65
CA HIS A 129 -9.74 -12.39 -19.63
C HIS A 129 -8.96 -11.71 -20.76
N ASP A 130 -9.58 -11.50 -21.93
CA ASP A 130 -8.93 -10.87 -23.08
C ASP A 130 -8.58 -9.40 -22.77
N GLU A 131 -9.47 -8.66 -22.11
CA GLU A 131 -9.23 -7.28 -21.68
C GLU A 131 -8.20 -7.22 -20.53
N ILE A 132 -8.19 -8.18 -19.62
CA ILE A 132 -7.15 -8.30 -18.58
C ILE A 132 -5.78 -8.52 -19.23
N ILE A 133 -5.69 -9.48 -20.17
CA ILE A 133 -4.47 -9.78 -20.93
C ILE A 133 -4.04 -8.55 -21.73
N ARG A 134 -4.95 -7.89 -22.44
CA ARG A 134 -4.64 -6.69 -23.24
C ARG A 134 -4.03 -5.59 -22.38
N ARG A 135 -4.58 -5.34 -21.18
CA ARG A 135 -4.04 -4.35 -20.23
C ARG A 135 -2.67 -4.75 -19.68
N ALA A 136 -2.47 -6.03 -19.41
CA ALA A 136 -1.18 -6.54 -18.94
C ALA A 136 -0.11 -6.44 -20.05
N GLN A 137 -0.47 -6.76 -21.30
CA GLN A 137 0.41 -6.63 -22.46
C GLN A 137 0.78 -5.17 -22.71
N GLU A 138 -0.19 -4.26 -22.68
CA GLU A 138 0.05 -2.83 -22.81
C GLU A 138 1.04 -2.32 -21.73
N ALA A 139 0.93 -2.82 -20.50
CA ALA A 139 1.87 -2.48 -19.43
C ALA A 139 3.27 -3.05 -19.70
N TRP A 140 3.36 -4.32 -20.10
CA TRP A 140 4.61 -5.00 -20.45
C TRP A 140 5.35 -4.28 -21.57
N ASP A 141 4.65 -3.92 -22.64
CA ASP A 141 5.20 -3.20 -23.80
C ASP A 141 5.73 -1.81 -23.41
N ARG A 142 5.23 -1.24 -22.31
CA ARG A 142 5.68 0.03 -21.72
C ARG A 142 6.76 -0.14 -20.65
N GLY A 143 7.29 -1.36 -20.48
CA GLY A 143 8.38 -1.68 -19.56
C GLY A 143 7.93 -2.01 -18.13
N ALA A 144 6.65 -2.32 -17.90
CA ALA A 144 6.20 -2.83 -16.61
C ALA A 144 6.77 -4.21 -16.35
N THR A 145 7.20 -4.46 -15.10
CA THR A 145 7.66 -5.78 -14.65
C THR A 145 6.65 -6.47 -13.74
N GLU A 146 5.61 -5.74 -13.31
CA GLU A 146 4.55 -6.22 -12.42
C GLU A 146 3.18 -5.74 -12.89
N VAL A 147 2.17 -6.59 -12.71
CA VAL A 147 0.77 -6.18 -12.65
C VAL A 147 0.21 -6.45 -11.25
N CYS A 148 -0.50 -5.45 -10.71
CA CYS A 148 -1.24 -5.59 -9.47
C CYS A 148 -2.71 -5.85 -9.78
N MET A 149 -3.25 -7.01 -9.38
CA MET A 149 -4.62 -7.42 -9.70
C MET A 149 -5.48 -7.52 -8.45
N GLN A 150 -6.48 -6.66 -8.36
CA GLN A 150 -7.38 -6.55 -7.21
C GLN A 150 -8.78 -6.20 -7.67
N GLY A 151 -9.80 -6.80 -7.07
CA GLY A 151 -11.18 -6.57 -7.49
C GLY A 151 -12.13 -6.34 -6.33
N GLY A 152 -13.37 -6.06 -6.68
CA GLY A 152 -14.47 -6.32 -5.76
C GLY A 152 -14.62 -7.82 -5.49
N ILE A 153 -15.23 -8.14 -4.35
CA ILE A 153 -15.59 -9.52 -4.00
C ILE A 153 -16.90 -9.85 -4.72
N HIS A 154 -16.78 -10.35 -5.94
CA HIS A 154 -17.92 -10.62 -6.81
C HIS A 154 -18.78 -11.76 -6.22
N PRO A 155 -20.11 -11.62 -6.12
CA PRO A 155 -20.98 -12.63 -5.50
C PRO A 155 -20.96 -13.98 -6.23
N ASP A 156 -20.78 -13.95 -7.55
CA ASP A 156 -20.77 -15.16 -8.39
C ASP A 156 -19.37 -15.77 -8.58
N TYR A 157 -18.32 -15.13 -8.08
CA TYR A 157 -16.97 -15.67 -8.19
C TYR A 157 -16.74 -16.82 -7.21
N THR A 158 -15.99 -17.81 -7.68
CA THR A 158 -15.39 -18.87 -6.87
C THR A 158 -13.87 -18.78 -6.92
N GLY A 159 -13.19 -19.61 -6.13
CA GLY A 159 -11.73 -19.76 -6.23
C GLY A 159 -11.21 -20.07 -7.64
N ARG A 160 -12.03 -20.69 -8.50
CA ARG A 160 -11.64 -20.96 -9.89
C ARG A 160 -11.46 -19.69 -10.71
N ASN A 161 -12.34 -18.71 -10.54
CA ASN A 161 -12.28 -17.45 -11.29
C ASN A 161 -10.94 -16.73 -11.04
N TYR A 162 -10.49 -16.69 -9.78
CA TYR A 162 -9.21 -16.10 -9.43
C TYR A 162 -8.01 -16.86 -10.03
N LEU A 163 -8.05 -18.21 -10.02
CA LEU A 163 -7.02 -19.03 -10.68
C LEU A 163 -7.02 -18.83 -12.20
N GLU A 164 -8.18 -18.74 -12.82
CA GLU A 164 -8.32 -18.49 -14.25
C GLU A 164 -7.77 -17.12 -14.66
N ILE A 165 -7.97 -16.08 -13.84
CA ILE A 165 -7.36 -14.76 -14.05
C ILE A 165 -5.83 -14.85 -14.02
N LEU A 166 -5.25 -15.59 -13.06
CA LEU A 166 -3.80 -15.81 -13.00
C LEU A 166 -3.29 -16.57 -14.23
N HIS A 167 -3.92 -17.69 -14.57
CA HIS A 167 -3.58 -18.49 -15.74
C HIS A 167 -3.69 -17.69 -17.05
N ALA A 168 -4.68 -16.82 -17.18
CA ALA A 168 -4.84 -15.96 -18.35
C ALA A 168 -3.63 -15.03 -18.53
N VAL A 169 -3.24 -14.32 -17.47
CA VAL A 169 -2.08 -13.42 -17.52
C VAL A 169 -0.79 -14.19 -17.68
N LYS A 170 -0.57 -15.27 -16.92
CA LYS A 170 0.64 -16.09 -16.99
C LYS A 170 0.78 -16.85 -18.30
N GLY A 171 -0.32 -17.25 -18.91
CA GLY A 171 -0.34 -17.88 -20.23
C GLY A 171 0.09 -16.92 -21.35
N ALA A 172 -0.37 -15.66 -21.28
CA ALA A 172 -0.02 -14.64 -22.27
C ALA A 172 1.36 -14.01 -22.01
N LEU A 173 1.72 -13.81 -20.73
CA LEU A 173 2.92 -13.13 -20.27
C LEU A 173 3.62 -13.95 -19.16
N PRO A 174 4.32 -15.05 -19.49
CA PRO A 174 4.91 -15.94 -18.50
C PRO A 174 5.88 -15.23 -17.52
N ASP A 175 6.65 -14.27 -18.04
CA ASP A 175 7.66 -13.53 -17.29
C ASP A 175 7.11 -12.35 -16.46
N MET A 176 5.84 -11.99 -16.63
CA MET A 176 5.21 -10.90 -15.86
C MET A 176 5.10 -11.30 -14.38
N HIS A 177 5.57 -10.45 -13.46
CA HIS A 177 5.27 -10.65 -12.04
C HIS A 177 3.80 -10.31 -11.78
N VAL A 178 3.09 -11.21 -11.09
CA VAL A 178 1.68 -11.03 -10.78
C VAL A 178 1.52 -10.85 -9.28
N HIS A 179 1.23 -9.61 -8.87
CA HIS A 179 0.92 -9.26 -7.49
C HIS A 179 -0.60 -9.20 -7.36
N ALA A 180 -1.23 -10.33 -7.02
CA ALA A 180 -2.68 -10.45 -7.04
C ALA A 180 -3.26 -10.77 -5.67
N PHE A 181 -4.50 -10.31 -5.49
CA PHE A 181 -5.45 -10.69 -4.46
C PHE A 181 -5.11 -10.23 -3.04
N SER A 182 -6.07 -9.56 -2.41
CA SER A 182 -5.99 -9.27 -0.97
C SER A 182 -6.34 -10.52 -0.16
N PRO A 183 -6.12 -10.51 1.17
CA PRO A 183 -6.57 -11.58 2.04
C PRO A 183 -8.07 -11.91 1.90
N LEU A 184 -8.91 -10.96 1.45
CA LEU A 184 -10.34 -11.16 1.30
C LEU A 184 -10.69 -11.97 0.05
N GLU A 185 -10.06 -11.69 -1.11
CA GLU A 185 -10.17 -12.53 -2.30
C GLU A 185 -9.63 -13.94 -2.04
N VAL A 186 -8.48 -14.06 -1.36
CA VAL A 186 -7.91 -15.36 -0.99
C VAL A 186 -8.86 -16.15 -0.10
N TRP A 187 -9.43 -15.50 0.92
CA TRP A 187 -10.39 -16.13 1.83
C TRP A 187 -11.67 -16.58 1.10
N GLN A 188 -12.26 -15.73 0.25
CA GLN A 188 -13.47 -16.09 -0.50
C GLN A 188 -13.17 -17.24 -1.47
N GLY A 189 -12.04 -17.18 -2.18
CA GLY A 189 -11.63 -18.22 -3.12
C GLY A 189 -11.48 -19.58 -2.44
N ALA A 190 -10.78 -19.63 -1.31
CA ALA A 190 -10.64 -20.86 -0.52
C ALA A 190 -12.00 -21.36 0.00
N ALA A 191 -12.83 -20.46 0.56
CA ALA A 191 -14.12 -20.82 1.14
C ALA A 191 -15.11 -21.37 0.10
N THR A 192 -15.18 -20.75 -1.09
CA THR A 192 -16.08 -21.17 -2.18
C THR A 192 -15.68 -22.51 -2.80
N LEU A 193 -14.42 -22.91 -2.68
CA LEU A 193 -13.93 -24.23 -3.11
C LEU A 193 -13.91 -25.27 -1.97
N GLY A 194 -14.23 -24.89 -0.74
CA GLY A 194 -14.14 -25.76 0.43
C GLY A 194 -12.71 -26.19 0.76
N LEU A 195 -11.71 -25.35 0.44
CA LEU A 195 -10.29 -25.65 0.64
C LEU A 195 -9.72 -24.95 1.88
N PRO A 196 -8.73 -25.55 2.57
CA PRO A 196 -7.88 -24.83 3.50
C PRO A 196 -7.16 -23.67 2.80
N ILE A 197 -7.02 -22.53 3.48
CA ILE A 197 -6.32 -21.34 2.95
C ILE A 197 -4.91 -21.68 2.45
N THR A 198 -4.19 -22.54 3.18
CA THR A 198 -2.84 -22.97 2.79
C THR A 198 -2.81 -23.70 1.46
N ASP A 199 -3.82 -24.51 1.17
CA ASP A 199 -3.88 -25.32 -0.04
C ASP A 199 -4.27 -24.43 -1.22
N TYR A 200 -5.19 -23.50 -1.00
CA TYR A 200 -5.56 -22.51 -2.01
C TYR A 200 -4.40 -21.54 -2.33
N LEU A 201 -3.63 -21.10 -1.33
CA LEU A 201 -2.42 -20.30 -1.55
C LEU A 201 -1.37 -21.05 -2.39
N ARG A 202 -1.27 -22.38 -2.27
CA ARG A 202 -0.39 -23.18 -3.14
C ARG A 202 -0.90 -23.19 -4.57
N GLN A 203 -2.20 -23.38 -4.79
CA GLN A 203 -2.80 -23.30 -6.12
C GLN A 203 -2.60 -21.93 -6.76
N LEU A 204 -2.80 -20.84 -6.01
CA LEU A 204 -2.54 -19.48 -6.48
C LEU A 204 -1.08 -19.21 -6.83
N LYS A 205 -0.14 -19.88 -6.16
CA LYS A 205 1.30 -19.77 -6.46
C LYS A 205 1.71 -20.58 -7.70
N GLU A 206 1.04 -21.70 -7.93
CA GLU A 206 1.28 -22.58 -9.09
C GLU A 206 0.67 -22.02 -10.38
N ALA A 207 -0.42 -21.28 -10.26
CA ALA A 207 -1.11 -20.58 -11.34
C ALA A 207 -0.29 -19.42 -11.94
#